data_AF-A0A2N5KD73-F1
#
_entry.id   AF-A0A2N5KD73-F1
#
_cell.length_a   1.000
_cell.length_b   1.000
_cell.length_c   1.000
_cell.angle_alpha   90.00
_cell.angle_beta   90.00
_cell.angle_gamma   90.00
#
_symmetry.space_group_name_H-M   'P 1'
#
loop_
_entity.id
_entity.type
_entity.pdbx_description
1 polymer ?
#
loop_
_entity_poly.entity_id
_entity_poly.type
_entity_poly.pdbx_seq_one_letter_code
_entity_poly.pdbx_strand_id
1 'polypeptide(L)'
;HQKQLHLTLIHFGRVHDIYQNISSVSDISYAEYEGLLTEYIEESESLLPTNPVTISPTAFGGFGSKGKTLALEFEPPDTLLETHQNLYQVLRKFLKNCRIEDVDSFMKDNPNLEHAHALKPHITLCRGFKGRAVDPPLQDVVLLPVPTIYS
;
A
#
# COMPACT_ATOMS: atom_id res chain seq x y z
N HIS A 1 -15.92 -13.39 -4.52
CA HIS A 1 -15.20 -12.25 -3.89
C HIS A 1 -15.77 -10.94 -4.41
N GLN A 2 -16.59 -10.26 -3.61
CA GLN A 2 -16.98 -8.88 -3.90
C GLN A 2 -15.71 -8.03 -3.76
N LYS A 3 -15.24 -7.40 -4.84
CA LYS A 3 -14.13 -6.45 -4.75
C LYS A 3 -14.63 -5.25 -3.96
N GLN A 4 -14.19 -5.13 -2.72
CA GLN A 4 -14.47 -3.95 -1.91
C GLN A 4 -13.59 -2.80 -2.41
N LEU A 5 -14.22 -1.63 -2.56
CA LEU A 5 -13.49 -0.38 -2.74
C LEU A 5 -12.64 -0.16 -1.50
N HIS A 6 -11.34 0.03 -1.68
CA HIS A 6 -10.39 0.22 -0.60
C HIS A 6 -9.37 1.26 -1.01
N LEU A 7 -8.76 1.87 0.00
CA LEU A 7 -7.64 2.78 -0.15
C LEU A 7 -6.41 2.10 0.47
N THR A 8 -5.35 1.97 -0.32
CA THR A 8 -4.10 1.36 0.14
C THR A 8 -3.24 2.41 0.83
N LEU A 9 -2.91 2.17 2.11
CA LEU A 9 -2.00 3.03 2.87
C LEU A 9 -0.53 2.60 2.75
N ILE A 10 -0.26 1.32 2.53
CA ILE A 10 1.10 0.80 2.28
C ILE A 10 1.02 -0.37 1.30
N HIS A 11 1.94 -0.41 0.33
CA HIS A 11 2.02 -1.51 -0.63
C HIS A 11 3.17 -2.44 -0.25
N PHE A 12 2.87 -3.71 -0.01
CA PHE A 12 3.87 -4.73 0.33
C PHE A 12 4.15 -5.72 -0.82
N GLY A 13 3.27 -5.78 -1.83
CA GLY A 13 3.33 -6.80 -2.87
C GLY A 13 2.90 -8.19 -2.40
N ARG A 14 3.27 -9.24 -3.14
CA ARG A 14 2.93 -10.63 -2.80
C ARG A 14 3.96 -11.20 -1.84
N VAL A 15 3.50 -11.81 -0.75
CA VAL A 15 4.33 -12.40 0.31
C VAL A 15 5.43 -13.30 -0.24
N HIS A 16 5.08 -14.26 -1.09
CA HIS A 16 6.07 -15.20 -1.64
C HIS A 16 7.12 -14.52 -2.52
N ASP A 17 6.71 -13.54 -3.33
CA ASP A 17 7.62 -12.80 -4.22
C ASP A 17 8.58 -11.92 -3.38
N ILE A 18 8.10 -11.33 -2.29
CA ILE A 18 8.95 -10.60 -1.33
C ILE A 18 9.96 -11.54 -0.67
N TYR A 19 9.51 -12.71 -0.20
CA TYR A 19 10.42 -13.71 0.38
C TYR A 19 11.52 -14.12 -0.60
N GLN A 20 11.17 -14.42 -1.86
CA GLN A 20 12.16 -14.78 -2.88
C GLN A 20 13.19 -13.67 -3.11
N ASN A 21 12.75 -12.41 -3.15
CA ASN A 21 13.66 -11.28 -3.31
C ASN A 21 14.60 -11.12 -2.10
N ILE A 22 14.06 -11.21 -0.87
CA ILE A 22 14.85 -11.10 0.36
C ILE A 22 15.86 -12.25 0.46
N SER A 23 15.40 -13.50 0.33
CA SER A 23 16.25 -14.69 0.43
C SER A 23 17.30 -14.81 -0.67
N SER A 24 17.19 -14.04 -1.75
CA SER A 24 18.24 -13.96 -2.79
C SER A 24 19.45 -13.11 -2.35
N VAL A 25 19.28 -12.25 -1.34
CA VAL A 25 20.31 -11.31 -0.86
C VAL A 25 20.58 -11.43 0.65
N SER A 26 19.84 -12.28 1.35
CA SER A 26 20.07 -12.60 2.76
C SER A 26 19.99 -14.11 3.00
N ASP A 27 20.46 -14.55 4.17
CA ASP A 27 20.46 -15.95 4.59
C ASP A 27 19.21 -16.34 5.41
N ILE A 28 18.14 -15.55 5.31
CA ILE A 28 16.92 -15.79 6.10
C ILE A 28 16.17 -17.04 5.63
N SER A 29 15.78 -17.89 6.58
CA SER A 29 14.89 -19.02 6.31
C SER A 29 13.45 -18.57 6.11
N TYR A 30 12.63 -19.39 5.44
CA TYR A 30 11.22 -19.10 5.28
C TYR A 30 10.48 -19.01 6.63
N ALA A 31 10.85 -19.84 7.61
CA ALA A 31 10.23 -19.85 8.93
C ALA A 31 10.54 -18.55 9.72
N GLU A 32 11.77 -18.04 9.65
CA GLU A 32 12.13 -16.74 10.23
C GLU A 32 11.38 -15.60 9.53
N TYR A 33 11.29 -15.63 8.20
CA TYR A 33 10.54 -14.66 7.42
C TYR A 33 9.06 -14.62 7.81
N GLU A 34 8.41 -15.79 7.96
CA GLU A 34 7.00 -15.89 8.35
C GLU A 34 6.74 -15.33 9.76
N GLY A 35 7.66 -15.59 10.71
CA GLY A 35 7.61 -15.00 12.04
C GLY A 35 7.68 -13.47 12.00
N LEU A 36 8.66 -12.92 11.29
CA LEU A 36 8.81 -11.47 11.11
C LEU A 36 7.64 -10.84 10.35
N LEU A 37 7.05 -11.56 9.39
CA LEU A 37 5.88 -11.11 8.65
C LEU A 37 4.66 -10.99 9.56
N THR A 38 4.50 -11.93 10.49
CA THR A 38 3.43 -11.89 11.50
C THR A 38 3.56 -10.65 12.38
N GLU A 39 4.77 -10.40 12.92
CA GLU A 39 5.05 -9.19 13.70
C GLU A 39 4.80 -7.90 12.90
N TYR A 40 5.23 -7.87 11.63
CA TYR A 40 4.97 -6.75 10.72
C TYR A 40 3.47 -6.48 10.52
N ILE A 41 2.67 -7.54 10.34
CA ILE A 41 1.22 -7.43 10.17
C ILE A 41 0.58 -6.87 11.45
N GLU A 42 0.89 -7.44 12.61
CA GLU A 42 0.35 -7.01 13.90
C GLU A 42 0.69 -5.53 14.21
N GLU A 43 1.95 -5.14 14.00
CA GLU A 43 2.41 -3.76 14.22
C GLU A 43 1.72 -2.81 13.21
N SER A 44 1.57 -3.21 11.95
CA SER A 44 0.88 -2.42 10.92
C SER A 44 -0.60 -2.23 11.24
N GLU A 45 -1.30 -3.26 11.70
CA GLU A 45 -2.72 -3.18 12.08
C GLU A 45 -2.94 -2.23 13.25
N SER A 46 -2.03 -2.22 14.22
CA SER A 46 -2.10 -1.32 15.39
C SER A 46 -1.99 0.17 15.03
N LEU A 47 -1.46 0.49 13.85
CA LEU A 47 -1.27 1.86 13.35
C LEU A 47 -2.43 2.35 12.49
N LEU A 48 -3.39 1.49 12.13
CA LEU A 48 -4.51 1.88 11.28
C LEU A 48 -5.42 2.88 12.02
N PRO A 49 -5.97 3.90 11.32
CA PRO A 49 -6.88 4.85 11.95
C PRO A 49 -8.11 4.11 12.47
N THR A 50 -8.53 4.39 13.70
CA THR A 50 -9.74 3.82 14.29
C THR A 50 -10.96 4.72 14.11
N ASN A 51 -10.72 6.02 13.88
CA ASN A 51 -11.76 7.01 13.62
C ASN A 51 -11.99 7.16 12.11
N PRO A 52 -13.22 7.54 11.70
CA PRO A 52 -13.50 7.90 10.32
C PRO A 52 -12.57 9.03 9.83
N VAL A 53 -12.11 8.93 8.59
CA VAL A 53 -11.25 9.94 7.96
C VAL A 53 -11.96 10.53 6.76
N THR A 54 -12.12 11.84 6.75
CA THR A 54 -12.64 12.56 5.58
C THR A 54 -11.52 12.78 4.57
N ILE A 55 -11.77 12.45 3.32
CA ILE A 55 -10.85 12.66 2.21
C ILE A 55 -11.52 13.45 1.09
N SER A 56 -10.76 14.33 0.47
CA SER A 56 -11.24 15.15 -0.63
C SER A 56 -10.76 14.57 -1.96
N PRO A 57 -11.67 14.12 -2.84
CA PRO A 57 -11.30 13.69 -4.19
C PRO A 57 -10.78 14.85 -5.02
N THR A 58 -9.75 14.59 -5.83
CA THR A 58 -9.05 15.62 -6.63
C THR A 58 -9.35 15.48 -8.12
N ALA A 59 -9.24 14.27 -8.67
CA ALA A 59 -9.41 14.03 -10.10
C ALA A 59 -9.69 12.54 -10.41
N PHE A 60 -10.15 12.28 -11.62
CA PHE A 60 -10.11 10.93 -12.18
C PHE A 60 -8.77 10.68 -12.90
N GLY A 61 -8.03 9.69 -12.43
CA GLY A 61 -6.70 9.33 -12.92
C GLY A 61 -6.67 8.00 -13.67
N GLY A 62 -5.80 7.91 -14.67
CA GLY A 62 -5.46 6.64 -15.34
C GLY A 62 -4.11 6.13 -14.85
N PHE A 63 -4.03 4.89 -14.35
CA PHE A 63 -2.78 4.28 -13.89
C PHE A 63 -2.58 2.83 -14.37
N GLY A 64 -1.40 2.27 -14.09
CA GLY A 64 -1.00 0.93 -14.53
C GLY A 64 -0.64 0.84 -16.02
N SER A 65 -0.54 -0.38 -16.56
CA SER A 65 -0.07 -0.62 -17.93
C SER A 65 -0.91 0.17 -18.95
N LYS A 66 -0.27 1.16 -19.59
CA LYS A 66 -0.85 2.05 -20.60
C LYS A 66 -2.05 2.88 -20.10
N GLY A 67 -2.13 3.18 -18.79
CA GLY A 67 -3.21 3.99 -18.21
C GLY A 67 -4.59 3.34 -18.26
N LYS A 68 -4.65 2.01 -18.35
CA LYS A 68 -5.89 1.25 -18.53
C LYS A 68 -6.69 1.03 -17.24
N THR A 69 -6.21 1.50 -16.09
CA THR A 69 -6.96 1.43 -14.84
C THR A 69 -7.44 2.81 -14.47
N LEU A 70 -8.76 2.98 -14.35
CA LEU A 70 -9.35 4.23 -13.90
C LEU A 70 -9.43 4.22 -12.37
N ALA A 71 -8.95 5.29 -11.76
CA ALA A 71 -9.05 5.56 -10.33
C ALA A 71 -9.68 6.93 -10.07
N LEU A 72 -10.28 7.06 -8.89
CA LEU A 72 -10.50 8.35 -8.26
C LEU A 72 -9.30 8.64 -7.36
N GLU A 73 -8.64 9.77 -7.59
CA GLU A 73 -7.51 10.25 -6.80
C GLU A 73 -7.99 11.18 -5.68
N PHE A 74 -7.24 11.23 -4.58
CA PHE A 74 -7.59 12.03 -3.41
C PHE A 74 -6.37 12.78 -2.88
N GLU A 75 -6.64 13.93 -2.27
CA GLU A 75 -5.65 14.62 -1.44
C GLU A 75 -5.57 13.90 -0.08
N PRO A 76 -4.39 13.43 0.36
CA PRO A 76 -4.26 12.80 1.67
C PRO A 76 -4.34 13.85 2.78
N PRO A 77 -5.24 13.72 3.76
CA PRO A 77 -5.17 14.53 4.97
C PRO A 77 -3.96 14.13 5.82
N ASP A 78 -3.53 15.03 6.72
CA ASP A 78 -2.37 14.83 7.60
C ASP A 78 -2.41 13.49 8.34
N THR A 79 -3.59 13.05 8.80
CA THR A 79 -3.76 11.76 9.49
C THR A 79 -3.32 10.59 8.61
N LEU A 80 -3.66 10.57 7.32
CA LEU A 80 -3.24 9.48 6.43
C LEU A 80 -1.76 9.57 6.06
N LEU A 81 -1.22 10.79 5.95
CA LEU A 81 0.21 11.00 5.75
C LEU A 81 1.02 10.46 6.93
N GLU A 82 0.61 10.78 8.15
CA GLU A 82 1.23 10.29 9.38
C GLU A 82 1.12 8.76 9.49
N THR A 83 -0.08 8.20 9.29
CA THR A 83 -0.26 6.74 9.28
C THR A 83 0.62 6.06 8.24
N HIS A 84 0.68 6.59 7.01
CA HIS A 84 1.55 6.04 5.96
C HIS A 84 3.01 6.08 6.36
N GLN A 85 3.49 7.20 6.92
CA GLN A 85 4.87 7.32 7.38
C GLN A 85 5.19 6.29 8.48
N ASN A 86 4.29 6.09 9.44
CA ASN A 86 4.46 5.09 10.49
C ASN A 86 4.49 3.66 9.90
N LEU A 87 3.57 3.33 9.00
CA LEU A 87 3.56 2.04 8.28
C LEU A 87 4.84 1.83 7.46
N TYR A 88 5.35 2.89 6.83
CA TYR A 88 6.61 2.84 6.09
C TYR A 88 7.79 2.55 7.01
N GLN A 89 7.83 3.12 8.23
CA GLN A 89 8.87 2.78 9.20
C GLN A 89 8.78 1.32 9.68
N VAL A 90 7.57 0.80 9.89
CA VAL A 90 7.35 -0.61 10.23
C VAL A 90 7.83 -1.53 9.10
N LEU A 91 7.55 -1.19 7.84
CA LEU A 91 8.09 -1.91 6.68
C LEU A 91 9.63 -1.88 6.65
N ARG A 92 10.24 -0.72 6.89
CA ARG A 92 11.71 -0.60 6.94
C ARG A 92 12.30 -1.44 8.07
N LYS A 93 11.67 -1.45 9.24
CA LYS A 93 12.07 -2.28 10.40
C LYS A 93 11.98 -3.77 10.04
N PHE A 94 10.89 -4.19 9.43
CA PHE A 94 10.72 -5.56 8.92
C PHE A 94 11.85 -5.96 7.97
N LEU A 95 12.17 -5.13 6.98
CA LEU A 95 13.25 -5.42 6.02
C LEU A 95 14.63 -5.49 6.69
N LYS A 96 14.92 -4.61 7.67
CA LYS A 96 16.14 -4.70 8.48
C LYS A 96 16.21 -6.01 9.27
N ASN A 97 15.10 -6.42 9.90
CA ASN A 97 15.03 -7.68 10.64
C ASN A 97 15.20 -8.89 9.70
N CYS A 98 14.79 -8.76 8.45
CA CYS A 98 15.07 -9.70 7.36
C CYS A 98 16.53 -9.66 6.84
N ARG A 99 17.43 -8.96 7.55
CA ARG A 99 18.86 -8.83 7.27
C ARG A 99 19.18 -8.08 5.97
N ILE A 100 18.29 -7.19 5.53
CA ILE A 100 18.58 -6.27 4.43
C ILE A 100 19.42 -5.12 4.96
N GLU A 101 20.69 -5.06 4.56
CA GLU A 101 21.65 -4.03 5.01
C GLU A 101 21.28 -2.62 4.51
N ASP A 102 21.04 -2.49 3.20
CA ASP A 102 20.59 -1.25 2.57
C ASP A 102 19.13 -1.37 2.12
N VAL A 103 18.23 -1.02 3.03
CA VAL A 103 16.78 -1.06 2.78
C VAL A 103 16.35 -0.10 1.67
N ASP A 104 16.94 1.09 1.57
CA ASP A 104 16.51 2.08 0.59
C ASP A 104 16.85 1.62 -0.83
N SER A 105 18.06 1.10 -1.04
CA SER A 105 18.46 0.52 -2.33
C SER A 105 17.63 -0.72 -2.67
N PHE A 106 17.41 -1.63 -1.69
CA PHE A 106 16.60 -2.82 -1.90
C PHE A 106 15.16 -2.49 -2.33
N MET A 107 14.51 -1.52 -1.66
CA MET A 107 13.15 -1.13 -1.99
C MET A 107 13.05 -0.45 -3.35
N LYS A 108 14.05 0.34 -3.74
CA LYS A 108 14.10 1.02 -5.04
C LYS A 108 14.21 0.04 -6.21
N ASP A 109 14.98 -1.03 -6.03
CA ASP A 109 15.20 -2.03 -7.08
C ASP A 109 14.11 -3.11 -7.10
N ASN A 110 13.23 -3.16 -6.09
CA ASN A 110 12.15 -4.13 -5.99
C ASN A 110 10.80 -3.54 -6.48
N PRO A 111 10.27 -3.99 -7.64
CA PRO A 111 9.01 -3.49 -8.18
C PRO A 111 7.79 -3.78 -7.28
N ASN A 112 7.91 -4.71 -6.33
CA ASN A 112 6.85 -4.97 -5.35
C ASN A 112 6.82 -3.94 -4.21
N LEU A 113 7.91 -3.17 -4.02
CA LEU A 113 8.06 -2.23 -2.91
C LEU A 113 8.25 -0.78 -3.38
N GLU A 114 8.46 -0.54 -4.68
CA GLU A 114 8.70 0.81 -5.23
C GLU A 114 7.56 1.81 -4.91
N HIS A 115 6.33 1.31 -4.77
CA HIS A 115 5.14 2.12 -4.46
C HIS A 115 4.96 2.38 -2.96
N ALA A 116 5.77 1.79 -2.10
CA ALA A 116 5.69 1.99 -0.66
C ALA A 116 6.25 3.34 -0.20
N HIS A 117 7.11 3.99 -0.98
CA HIS A 117 7.84 5.21 -0.54
C HIS A 117 6.96 6.46 -0.42
N ALA A 118 5.84 6.52 -1.13
CA ALA A 118 4.99 7.69 -1.16
C ALA A 118 3.52 7.28 -1.24
N LEU A 119 2.72 7.88 -0.36
CA LEU A 119 1.27 7.73 -0.39
C LEU A 119 0.71 8.44 -1.63
N LYS A 120 0.01 7.69 -2.47
CA LYS A 120 -0.80 8.21 -3.57
C LYS A 120 -2.21 7.66 -3.39
N PRO A 121 -3.06 8.31 -2.58
CA PRO A 121 -4.35 7.74 -2.23
C PRO A 121 -5.27 7.74 -3.45
N HIS A 122 -5.70 6.55 -3.83
CA HIS A 122 -6.62 6.38 -4.93
C HIS A 122 -7.51 5.16 -4.70
N ILE A 123 -8.72 5.20 -5.25
CA ILE A 123 -9.64 4.07 -5.27
C ILE A 123 -9.79 3.62 -6.71
N THR A 124 -9.46 2.35 -6.98
CA THR A 124 -9.66 1.75 -8.30
C THR A 124 -11.14 1.59 -8.58
N LEU A 125 -11.62 2.21 -9.67
CA LEU A 125 -13.02 2.12 -10.10
C LEU A 125 -13.22 1.04 -11.16
N CYS A 126 -12.37 1.02 -12.19
CA CYS A 126 -12.45 0.01 -13.24
C CYS A 126 -11.08 -0.31 -13.86
N ARG A 127 -10.93 -1.55 -14.34
CA ARG A 127 -9.75 -2.01 -15.09
C ARG A 127 -10.13 -2.16 -16.56
N GLY A 128 -9.17 -1.94 -17.46
CA GLY A 128 -9.38 -2.04 -18.91
C GLY A 128 -10.14 -0.85 -19.51
N PHE A 129 -10.14 0.30 -18.84
CA PHE A 129 -10.75 1.53 -19.31
C PHE A 129 -10.11 1.97 -20.64
N LYS A 130 -10.95 2.37 -21.60
CA LYS A 130 -10.54 2.81 -22.95
C LYS A 130 -11.07 4.21 -23.31
N GLY A 131 -11.53 4.97 -22.32
CA GLY A 131 -12.10 6.31 -22.52
C GLY A 131 -11.16 7.42 -22.07
N ARG A 132 -11.63 8.67 -22.23
CA ARG A 132 -11.08 9.84 -21.52
C ARG A 132 -11.84 9.98 -20.21
N ALA A 133 -11.12 10.07 -19.09
CA ALA A 133 -11.73 10.44 -17.82
C ALA A 133 -12.34 11.84 -17.95
N VAL A 134 -13.58 12.01 -17.51
CA VAL A 134 -14.25 13.31 -17.43
C VAL A 134 -14.52 13.54 -15.97
N ASP A 135 -14.06 14.66 -15.43
CA ASP A 135 -14.25 14.97 -14.01
C ASP A 135 -15.71 15.38 -13.75
N PRO A 136 -16.52 14.55 -13.08
CA PRO A 136 -17.82 14.95 -12.57
C PRO A 136 -17.63 15.89 -11.37
N PRO A 137 -18.70 16.55 -10.88
CA PRO A 137 -18.66 17.21 -9.58
C PRO A 137 -18.26 16.22 -8.50
N LEU A 138 -17.16 16.53 -7.81
CA LEU A 138 -16.57 15.72 -6.75
C LEU A 138 -17.08 16.18 -5.38
N GLN A 139 -17.32 15.25 -4.46
CA GLN A 139 -17.73 15.52 -3.08
C GLN A 139 -16.84 14.74 -2.11
N ASP A 140 -16.58 15.31 -0.94
CA ASP A 140 -15.82 14.65 0.11
C ASP A 140 -16.43 13.28 0.46
N VAL A 141 -15.55 12.33 0.74
CA VAL A 141 -15.91 10.96 1.11
C VAL A 141 -15.40 10.69 2.52
N VAL A 142 -16.21 10.03 3.33
CA VAL A 142 -15.79 9.53 4.65
C VAL A 142 -15.36 8.08 4.50
N LEU A 143 -14.08 7.82 4.78
CA LEU A 143 -13.57 6.47 4.91
C LEU A 143 -13.91 5.92 6.29
N LEU A 144 -14.53 4.76 6.32
CA LEU A 144 -14.73 3.98 7.53
C LEU A 144 -13.63 2.91 7.60
N PRO A 145 -12.79 2.91 8.64
CA PRO A 145 -11.85 1.83 8.86
C PRO A 145 -12.58 0.49 8.97
N VAL A 146 -12.14 -0.50 8.21
CA VAL A 146 -12.64 -1.87 8.27
C VAL A 146 -11.50 -2.82 8.65
N PRO A 147 -11.75 -3.88 9.44
CA PRO A 147 -10.74 -4.90 9.71
C PRO A 147 -10.24 -5.51 8.41
N THR A 148 -8.91 -5.64 8.26
CA THR A 148 -8.31 -6.29 7.10
C THR A 148 -8.45 -7.81 7.27
N ILE A 149 -9.10 -8.49 6.32
CA ILE A 149 -9.13 -9.96 6.27
C ILE A 149 -8.06 -10.39 5.27
N TYR A 150 -6.96 -10.96 5.75
CA TYR A 150 -5.98 -11.64 4.90
C TYR A 150 -6.57 -12.99 4.47
N SER A 151 -6.69 -13.22 3.15
CA SER A 151 -7.14 -14.49 2.56
C SER A 151 -6.19 -14.97 1.50
#